data_AF-A0A928UMA2-F1
#
_entry.id   AF-A0A928UMA2-F1
#
_cell.length_a   1.000
_cell.length_b   1.000
_cell.length_c   1.000
_cell.angle_alpha   90.00
_cell.angle_beta   90.00
_cell.angle_gamma   90.00
#
_symmetry.space_group_name_H-M   'P 1'
#
loop_
_entity.id
_entity.type
_entity.pdbx_description
1 polymer ?
#
loop_
_entity_poly.entity_id
_entity_poly.type
_entity_poly.pdbx_seq_one_letter_code
_entity_poly.pdbx_strand_id
1 'polypeptide(L)' 'KLARYYLPPKQDRATHYHADYVVPSWSKKMVRIEKIGRHIFYADTGRRTPL' A
#
# COMPACT_ATOMS: atom_id res chain seq x y z
N LYS A 1 -16.85 -9.70 15.08
CA LYS A 1 -15.81 -8.85 15.71
C LYS A 1 -14.37 -9.39 15.47
N LEU A 2 -14.07 -9.98 14.30
CA LEU A 2 -12.73 -10.55 13.97
C LEU A 2 -12.14 -10.10 12.62
N ALA A 3 -12.94 -9.51 11.71
CA ALA A 3 -12.50 -9.09 10.37
C ALA A 3 -11.40 -8.00 10.34
N ARG A 4 -11.18 -7.28 11.44
CA ARG A 4 -10.16 -6.22 11.56
C ARG A 4 -8.71 -6.71 11.63
N TYR A 5 -8.48 -8.00 11.92
CA TYR A 5 -7.15 -8.60 11.92
C TYR A 5 -6.86 -9.43 10.66
N TYR A 6 -7.89 -9.73 9.86
CA TYR A 6 -7.71 -10.39 8.58
C TYR A 6 -7.40 -9.30 7.54
N LEU A 7 -6.12 -8.93 7.41
CA LEU A 7 -5.70 -8.04 6.33
C LEU A 7 -5.97 -8.79 5.01
N PRO A 8 -6.77 -8.23 4.08
CA PRO A 8 -6.97 -8.86 2.79
C PRO A 8 -5.61 -9.01 2.07
N PRO A 9 -5.43 -10.02 1.21
CA PRO A 9 -4.15 -10.32 0.52
C PRO A 9 -3.54 -9.13 -0.24
N LYS A 10 -4.35 -8.09 -0.52
CA LYS A 10 -3.91 -6.85 -1.16
C LYS A 10 -2.96 -6.05 -0.26
N GLN A 11 -3.13 -6.10 1.05
CA GLN A 11 -2.30 -5.41 2.05
C GLN A 11 -0.93 -6.07 2.21
N ASP A 12 -0.85 -7.39 2.08
CA ASP A 12 0.41 -8.15 2.12
C ASP A 12 1.38 -7.80 0.98
N ARG A 13 0.93 -7.03 0.00
CA ARG A 13 1.72 -6.57 -1.16
C ARG A 13 2.20 -5.13 -1.04
N ALA A 14 1.96 -4.44 0.09
CA ALA A 14 2.46 -3.09 0.30
C ALA A 14 4.00 -3.10 0.44
N THR A 15 4.67 -2.31 -0.39
CA THR A 15 6.13 -2.12 -0.32
C THR A 15 6.51 -0.75 0.22
N HIS A 16 5.58 0.22 0.18
CA HIS A 16 5.81 1.59 0.65
C HIS A 16 4.56 2.11 1.37
N TYR A 17 4.77 3.05 2.29
CA TYR A 17 3.69 3.81 2.90
C TYR A 17 4.12 5.25 3.22
N HIS A 18 3.17 6.16 3.29
CA HIS A 18 3.39 7.50 3.84
C HIS A 18 2.18 7.97 4.63
N ALA A 19 2.37 8.95 5.51
CA ALA A 19 1.27 9.59 6.20
C ALA A 19 0.58 10.63 5.30
N ASP A 20 -0.71 10.88 5.49
CA ASP A 20 -1.52 11.77 4.63
C ASP A 20 -1.09 13.26 4.64
N TYR A 21 -0.20 13.63 5.55
CA TYR A 21 0.43 14.95 5.64
C TYR A 21 1.84 14.99 5.02
N VAL A 22 2.31 13.89 4.45
CA VAL A 22 3.60 13.79 3.74
C VAL A 22 3.31 13.49 2.28
N VAL A 23 3.99 14.19 1.36
CA VAL A 23 3.82 13.99 -0.09
C VAL A 23 5.16 13.55 -0.69
N PRO A 24 5.47 12.25 -0.71
CA PRO A 24 6.72 11.78 -1.25
C PRO A 24 6.67 11.72 -2.79
N SER A 25 7.80 12.00 -3.43
CA SER A 25 7.92 12.02 -4.90
C SER A 25 7.64 10.65 -5.55
N TRP A 26 7.93 9.55 -4.84
CA TRP A 26 7.68 8.18 -5.31
C TRP A 26 6.19 7.81 -5.39
N SER A 27 5.31 8.47 -4.62
CA SER A 27 3.88 8.10 -4.53
C SER A 27 3.16 8.14 -5.88
N LYS A 28 3.59 9.04 -6.78
CA LYS A 28 3.04 9.21 -8.12
C LYS A 28 3.36 8.06 -9.07
N LYS A 29 4.36 7.23 -8.74
CA LYS A 29 4.84 6.12 -9.58
C LYS A 29 4.36 4.75 -9.10
N MET A 30 3.59 4.69 -8.02
CA MET A 30 3.18 3.45 -7.38
C MET A 30 1.66 3.27 -7.37
N VAL A 31 1.22 2.03 -7.19
CA VAL A 31 -0.21 1.71 -7.08
C VAL A 31 -0.65 1.82 -5.64
N ARG A 32 -1.59 2.73 -5.35
CA ARG A 32 -2.21 2.83 -4.02
C ARG A 32 -3.03 1.58 -3.74
N ILE A 33 -2.78 0.96 -2.59
CA ILE A 33 -3.45 -0.27 -2.13
C ILE A 33 -4.62 0.09 -1.24
N GLU A 34 -4.35 0.82 -0.15
CA GLU A 34 -5.30 1.06 0.94
C GLU A 34 -4.88 2.29 1.78
N LYS A 35 -5.78 2.84 2.61
CA LYS A 35 -5.48 3.78 3.70
C LYS A 35 -5.95 3.20 5.04
N ILE A 36 -5.04 3.07 6.01
CA ILE A 36 -5.35 2.67 7.40
C ILE A 36 -4.99 3.83 8.33
N GLY A 37 -5.99 4.40 9.02
CA GLY A 37 -5.76 5.60 9.82
C GLY A 37 -5.18 6.72 8.96
N ARG A 38 -4.02 7.28 9.37
CA ARG A 38 -3.30 8.33 8.62
C ARG A 38 -2.34 7.79 7.56
N HIS A 39 -2.15 6.48 7.45
CA HIS A 39 -1.15 5.87 6.57
C HIS A 39 -1.78 5.40 5.26
N ILE A 40 -1.13 5.72 4.14
CA ILE A 40 -1.51 5.31 2.80
C ILE A 40 -0.46 4.34 2.28
N PHE A 41 -0.89 3.15 1.87
CA PHE A 41 -0.04 2.03 1.48
C PHE A 41 -0.01 1.89 -0.04
N TYR A 42 1.15 1.50 -0.57
CA TYR A 42 1.43 1.42 -2.01
C TYR A 42 2.17 0.12 -2.35
N ALA A 43 1.91 -0.42 -3.54
CA ALA A 43 2.68 -1.48 -4.18
C ALA A 43 3.53 -0.90 -5.31
N ASP A 44 4.75 -1.43 -5.43
CA ASP A 44 5.58 -1.22 -6.59
C ASP A 44 5.06 -2.06 -7.76
N THR A 45 4.84 -1.42 -8.91
CA THR A 45 4.47 -2.08 -10.16
C THR A 45 5.65 -2.73 -10.87
N GLY A 46 6.88 -2.45 -10.41
CA GLY A 46 8.14 -2.98 -10.93
C GLY A 46 8.32 -4.49 -10.73
N ARG A 47 7.57 -5.12 -9.83
CA ARG A 47 7.46 -6.60 -9.80
C ARG A 47 6.37 -7.06 -10.77
N ARG A 48 6.62 -6.89 -12.07
CA ARG A 48 6.13 -7.85 -13.07
C ARG A 48 6.88 -9.15 -12.79
N THR A 49 6.39 -9.95 -11.86
CA THR A 49 6.79 -11.36 -11.82
C THR A 49 6.39 -11.94 -13.19
N PRO A 50 7.32 -12.36 -14.06
CA PRO A 50 6.95 -13.25 -15.15
C PRO A 50 6.45 -14.52 -14.47
N LEU A 51 5.24 -14.96 -14.83
CA LEU A 51 4.75 -16.27 -14.42
C LEU A 51 5.74 -17.36 -14.86
#